data_AF-A0A9P7RQ97-F1
#
_entry.id   AF-A0A9P7RQ97-F1
#
_cell.length_a   1.000
_cell.length_b   1.000
_cell.length_c   1.000
_cell.angle_alpha   90.00
_cell.angle_beta   90.00
_cell.angle_gamma   90.00
#
_symmetry.space_group_name_H-M   'P 1'
#
loop_
_entity.id
_entity.type
_entity.pdbx_description
1 polymer ?
#
loop_
_entity_poly.entity_id
_entity_poly.type
_entity_poly.pdbx_seq_one_letter_code
_entity_poly.pdbx_strand_id
1 'polypeptide(L)'
;MTSGSFNAPCKVYFNTDHDQNMLEKLTSLWSASPPIEAEKPYDPSDPKLNPLNPQGLKPCCACPQTKSARDDCFLRYGPTAEEDCKELVQNHLTCMRSLGFKI
;
A
#
# COMPACT_ATOMS: atom_id res chain seq x y z
N MET A 1 6.74 -50.88 -4.69
CA MET A 1 5.40 -50.50 -5.19
C MET A 1 4.72 -49.76 -4.03
N THR A 2 4.46 -48.46 -4.00
CA THR A 2 4.57 -47.36 -4.96
C THR A 2 4.77 -46.07 -4.15
N SER A 3 5.71 -45.26 -4.61
CA SER A 3 5.91 -43.86 -4.29
C SER A 3 4.74 -42.98 -4.78
N GLY A 4 4.40 -41.93 -4.04
CA GLY A 4 3.56 -40.80 -4.48
C GLY A 4 3.82 -39.65 -3.51
N SER A 5 4.63 -38.63 -3.83
CA SER A 5 4.48 -37.60 -4.88
C SER A 5 3.21 -36.77 -4.70
N PHE A 6 3.20 -35.91 -3.67
CA PHE A 6 2.26 -34.79 -3.57
C PHE A 6 2.89 -33.57 -4.25
N ASN A 7 2.87 -33.56 -5.57
CA ASN A 7 3.06 -32.34 -6.36
C ASN A 7 1.68 -31.84 -6.76
N ALA A 8 1.08 -31.00 -5.92
CA ALA A 8 -0.17 -30.33 -6.25
C ALA A 8 0.14 -28.95 -6.86
N PRO A 9 -0.19 -28.68 -8.13
CA PRO A 9 -0.11 -27.33 -8.67
C PRO A 9 -1.19 -26.45 -8.05
N CYS A 10 -0.81 -25.25 -7.59
CA CYS A 10 -1.73 -24.19 -7.21
C CYS A 10 -2.62 -23.84 -8.40
N LYS A 11 -3.82 -24.43 -8.46
CA LYS A 11 -4.87 -23.98 -9.38
C LYS A 11 -5.37 -22.63 -8.92
N VAL A 12 -5.04 -21.60 -9.69
CA VAL A 12 -5.73 -20.31 -9.67
C VAL A 12 -7.11 -20.57 -10.28
N TYR A 13 -8.16 -20.59 -9.45
CA TYR A 13 -9.53 -20.65 -9.94
C TYR A 13 -9.96 -19.24 -10.38
N PHE A 14 -9.98 -19.00 -11.70
CA PHE A 14 -10.75 -17.92 -12.30
C PHE A 14 -12.18 -18.44 -12.53
N ASN A 15 -13.18 -17.84 -11.87
CA ASN A 15 -14.60 -18.10 -12.16
C ASN A 15 -15.08 -17.07 -13.19
N THR A 16 -15.43 -17.51 -14.39
CA THR A 16 -16.04 -16.68 -15.46
C THR A 16 -17.41 -17.26 -15.80
N ASP A 17 -18.48 -16.74 -15.19
CA ASP A 17 -19.86 -17.06 -15.66
C ASP A 17 -20.94 -16.05 -15.20
N HIS A 18 -20.64 -14.74 -15.15
CA HIS A 18 -21.67 -13.73 -14.88
C HIS A 18 -21.36 -12.34 -15.44
N ASP A 19 -21.18 -12.16 -16.76
CA ASP A 19 -21.10 -10.78 -17.31
C ASP A 19 -21.38 -10.67 -18.82
N GLN A 20 -22.65 -10.53 -19.23
CA GLN A 20 -23.00 -10.10 -20.60
C GLN A 20 -24.28 -9.23 -20.72
N ASN A 21 -25.02 -8.89 -19.65
CA ASN A 21 -26.28 -8.12 -19.77
C ASN A 21 -26.41 -6.90 -18.84
N MET A 22 -25.36 -6.55 -18.10
CA MET A 22 -25.35 -5.35 -17.25
C MET A 22 -24.55 -4.19 -17.85
N LEU A 23 -23.68 -4.44 -18.83
CA LEU A 23 -22.88 -3.38 -19.47
C LEU A 23 -23.72 -2.47 -20.41
N GLU A 24 -24.75 -2.98 -21.07
CA GLU A 24 -25.65 -2.21 -21.95
C GLU A 24 -26.56 -1.23 -21.17
N LYS A 25 -26.86 -1.53 -19.90
CA LYS A 25 -27.68 -0.66 -19.03
C LYS A 25 -26.87 0.44 -18.35
N LEU A 26 -25.54 0.31 -18.30
CA LEU A 26 -24.65 1.28 -17.65
C LEU A 26 -24.19 2.40 -18.61
N THR A 27 -24.24 2.19 -19.92
CA THR A 27 -23.84 3.19 -20.92
C THR A 27 -24.90 4.28 -21.17
N SER A 28 -26.14 4.05 -20.71
CA SER A 28 -27.25 5.01 -20.84
C SER A 28 -27.35 6.02 -19.69
N LEU A 29 -26.46 5.92 -18.69
CA LEU A 29 -26.40 6.76 -17.49
C LEU A 29 -25.12 7.62 -17.41
N TRP A 30 -24.51 7.94 -18.56
CA TRP A 30 -23.44 8.94 -18.64
C TRP A 30 -24.01 10.32 -19.03
N SER A 31 -25.08 10.73 -18.33
CA SER A 31 -25.59 12.09 -18.39
C SER A 31 -24.49 13.05 -17.90
N ALA A 32 -24.17 14.03 -18.74
CA ALA A 32 -23.12 15.01 -18.51
C ALA A 32 -23.27 15.75 -17.17
N SER A 33 -22.37 15.47 -16.23
CA SER A 33 -22.21 16.26 -15.02
C SER A 33 -21.27 17.45 -15.31
N PRO A 34 -21.58 18.66 -14.80
CA PRO A 34 -20.71 19.83 -14.92
C PRO A 34 -19.34 19.60 -14.22
N PRO A 35 -18.30 20.39 -14.56
CA PRO A 35 -17.00 20.25 -13.93
C PRO A 35 -17.11 20.71 -12.49
N ILE A 36 -17.26 19.76 -11.56
CA ILE A 36 -16.90 19.99 -10.18
C ILE A 36 -15.39 20.19 -10.21
N GLU A 37 -14.96 21.42 -9.95
CA GLU A 37 -13.55 21.77 -9.77
C GLU A 37 -13.05 20.94 -8.58
N ALA A 38 -12.49 19.78 -8.91
CA ALA A 38 -12.10 18.77 -7.96
C ALA A 38 -10.98 19.32 -7.09
N GLU A 39 -11.24 19.50 -5.80
CA GLU A 39 -10.18 19.72 -4.83
C GLU A 39 -9.22 18.53 -4.93
N LYS A 40 -8.04 18.77 -5.53
CA LYS A 40 -7.04 17.73 -5.78
C LYS A 40 -6.69 17.02 -4.44
N PRO A 41 -6.61 15.67 -4.43
CA PRO A 41 -6.23 14.93 -3.22
C PRO A 41 -4.90 15.42 -2.64
N TYR A 42 -4.79 15.49 -1.30
CA TYR A 42 -3.56 15.86 -0.62
C TYR A 42 -2.44 14.85 -0.95
N ASP A 43 -1.38 15.31 -1.62
CA ASP A 43 -0.16 14.54 -1.86
C ASP A 43 0.95 15.00 -0.89
N PRO A 44 1.31 14.19 0.13
CA PRO A 44 2.38 14.51 1.08
C PRO A 44 3.78 14.59 0.44
N SER A 45 3.91 14.16 -0.82
CA SER A 45 5.15 14.15 -1.59
C SER A 45 5.32 15.44 -2.40
N ASP A 46 4.30 16.30 -2.51
CA ASP A 46 4.44 17.62 -3.15
C ASP A 46 5.20 18.57 -2.21
N PRO A 47 6.42 19.03 -2.55
CA PRO A 47 7.19 19.93 -1.68
C PRO A 47 6.47 21.25 -1.37
N LYS A 48 5.51 21.66 -2.23
CA LYS A 48 4.69 22.86 -1.98
C LYS A 48 3.69 22.65 -0.85
N LEU A 49 3.23 21.41 -0.65
CA LEU A 49 2.26 21.05 0.40
C LEU A 49 2.93 20.53 1.67
N ASN A 50 4.17 20.02 1.55
CA ASN A 50 4.98 19.57 2.68
C ASN A 50 6.41 20.16 2.62
N PRO A 51 6.61 21.39 3.14
CA PRO A 51 7.92 22.04 3.15
C PRO A 51 8.99 21.29 3.96
N LEU A 52 8.59 20.38 4.86
CA LEU A 52 9.51 19.54 5.65
C LEU A 52 10.08 18.38 4.83
N ASN A 53 9.54 18.14 3.63
CA ASN A 53 10.00 17.14 2.66
C ASN A 53 10.44 17.84 1.36
N PRO A 54 11.54 18.61 1.37
CA PRO A 54 11.96 19.41 0.21
C PRO A 54 12.34 18.57 -1.00
N GLN A 55 12.69 17.30 -0.79
CA GLN A 55 13.04 16.34 -1.84
C GLN A 55 11.79 15.66 -2.44
N GLY A 56 10.60 15.94 -1.92
CA GLY A 56 9.35 15.34 -2.39
C GLY A 56 9.33 13.82 -2.30
N LEU A 57 9.98 13.26 -1.28
CA LEU A 57 10.07 11.83 -1.08
C LEU A 57 8.72 11.26 -0.71
N LYS A 58 8.42 10.06 -1.19
CA LYS A 58 7.29 9.27 -0.69
C LYS A 58 7.64 8.68 0.68
N PRO A 59 6.65 8.38 1.54
CA PRO A 59 6.89 7.81 2.88
C PRO A 59 7.75 6.53 2.85
N CYS A 60 7.63 5.70 1.81
CA CYS A 60 8.43 4.49 1.66
C CYS A 60 9.94 4.73 1.44
N CYS A 61 10.33 5.93 0.99
CA CYS A 61 11.71 6.31 0.67
C CYS A 61 12.31 7.31 1.65
N ALA A 62 11.48 7.90 2.53
CA ALA A 62 11.89 9.00 3.39
C ALA A 62 12.88 8.60 4.50
N CYS A 63 12.79 7.35 4.96
CA CYS A 63 13.51 6.86 6.13
C CYS A 63 14.15 5.48 5.89
N PRO A 64 15.14 5.35 4.98
CA PRO A 64 15.66 4.06 4.55
C PRO A 64 16.34 3.28 5.69
N GLN A 65 17.05 3.98 6.58
CA GLN A 65 17.81 3.35 7.65
C GLN A 65 16.89 2.74 8.74
N THR A 66 15.88 3.48 9.20
CA THR A 66 14.91 2.95 10.17
C THR A 66 13.93 1.95 9.55
N LYS A 67 13.60 2.12 8.26
CA LYS A 67 12.79 1.14 7.51
C LYS A 67 13.49 -0.21 7.43
N SER A 68 14.77 -0.23 7.04
CA SER A 68 15.52 -1.50 6.93
C SER A 68 15.60 -2.22 8.27
N ALA A 69 15.96 -1.51 9.35
CA ALA A 69 16.04 -2.09 10.67
C ALA A 69 14.70 -2.68 11.15
N ARG A 70 13.59 -1.95 10.92
CA ARG A 70 12.24 -2.46 11.20
C ARG A 70 11.95 -3.70 10.36
N ASP A 71 12.13 -3.64 9.05
CA ASP A 71 11.79 -4.73 8.15
C ASP A 71 12.58 -6.00 8.48
N ASP A 72 13.87 -5.87 8.78
CA ASP A 72 14.72 -6.98 9.22
C ASP A 72 14.22 -7.61 10.53
N CYS A 73 13.71 -6.80 11.45
CA CYS A 73 13.12 -7.30 12.69
C CYS A 73 11.84 -8.10 12.44
N PHE A 74 10.92 -7.58 11.61
CA PHE A 74 9.69 -8.29 11.25
C PHE A 74 9.97 -9.59 10.50
N LEU A 75 11.00 -9.63 9.64
CA LEU A 75 11.42 -10.86 8.96
C LEU A 75 11.98 -11.93 9.92
N ARG A 76 12.58 -11.52 11.05
CA ARG A 76 13.15 -12.43 12.05
C ARG A 76 12.10 -12.98 13.01
N TYR A 77 11.23 -12.12 13.52
CA TYR A 77 10.27 -12.49 14.59
C TYR A 77 8.88 -12.88 14.06
N GLY A 78 8.54 -12.50 12.82
CA GLY A 78 7.28 -12.86 12.19
C GLY A 78 6.07 -12.51 13.06
N PRO A 79 5.28 -13.48 13.54
CA PRO A 79 4.07 -13.23 14.31
C PRO A 79 4.31 -12.62 15.70
N THR A 80 5.52 -12.69 16.28
CA THR A 80 5.82 -12.06 17.58
C THR A 80 6.42 -10.66 17.46
N ALA A 81 6.58 -10.15 16.23
CA ALA A 81 7.27 -8.89 15.96
C ALA A 81 6.61 -7.64 16.55
N GLU A 82 5.32 -7.68 16.90
CA GLU A 82 4.59 -6.52 17.42
C GLU A 82 5.22 -5.94 18.69
N GLU A 83 5.58 -6.82 19.64
CA GLU A 83 6.22 -6.43 20.89
C GLU A 83 7.75 -6.32 20.73
N ASP A 84 8.37 -7.29 20.05
CA ASP A 84 9.84 -7.37 19.89
C ASP A 84 10.42 -6.23 19.03
N CYS A 85 9.65 -5.72 18.07
CA CYS A 85 10.08 -4.67 17.13
C CYS A 85 9.50 -3.30 17.44
N LYS A 86 8.79 -3.13 18.56
CA LYS A 86 8.06 -1.90 18.92
C LYS A 86 8.93 -0.65 18.88
N GLU A 87 10.15 -0.73 19.42
CA GLU A 87 11.09 0.39 19.41
C GLU A 87 11.48 0.79 17.97
N LEU A 88 11.77 -0.19 17.11
CA LEU A 88 12.15 0.04 15.71
C LEU A 88 11.00 0.65 14.91
N VAL A 89 9.76 0.22 15.19
CA VAL A 89 8.55 0.85 14.63
C VAL A 89 8.45 2.31 15.08
N GLN A 90 8.61 2.61 16.37
CA GLN A 90 8.55 3.98 16.87
C GLN A 90 9.65 4.88 16.29
N ASN A 91 10.86 4.35 16.10
CA ASN A 91 11.95 5.08 15.45
C ASN A 91 11.62 5.41 13.99
N HIS A 92 11.00 4.47 13.26
CA HIS A 92 10.56 4.71 11.90
C HIS A 92 9.42 5.74 11.81
N LEU A 93 8.42 5.65 12.69
CA LEU A 93 7.32 6.63 12.77
C LEU A 93 7.85 8.03 13.13
N THR A 94 8.79 8.12 14.06
CA THR A 94 9.41 9.38 14.46
C THR A 94 10.14 10.04 13.29
N CYS A 95 10.88 9.26 12.50
CA CYS A 95 11.52 9.75 11.29
C CYS A 95 10.51 10.26 10.25
N MET A 96 9.41 9.54 10.02
CA MET A 96 8.38 10.00 9.08
C MET A 96 7.65 11.27 9.59
N ARG A 97 7.40 11.37 10.90
CA ARG A 97 6.77 12.57 11.49
C ARG A 97 7.67 13.80 11.41
N SER A 98 8.99 13.66 11.53
CA SER A 98 9.91 14.80 11.41
C SER A 98 9.93 15.42 10.01
N LEU A 99 9.53 14.63 8.99
CA LEU A 99 9.37 15.06 7.60
C LEU A 99 7.94 15.51 7.28
N GLY A 100 7.06 15.62 8.27
CA GLY A 100 5.70 16.14 8.09
C GLY A 100 4.69 15.13 7.53
N PHE A 101 5.02 13.85 7.43
CA PHE A 101 4.04 12.84 7.02
C PHE A 101 3.00 12.59 8.13
N LYS A 102 1.72 12.54 7.74
CA LYS A 102 0.59 12.13 8.61
C LYS A 102 0.35 10.64 8.39
N ILE A 103 0.66 9.83 9.40
CA ILE A 103 0.77 8.35 9.38
C ILE A 103 0.11 7.76 10.60
#